data_AF-A0A4S8K9F9-F1
#
_entry.id   AF-A0A4S8K9F9-F1
#
_cell.length_a   1.000
_cell.length_b   1.000
_cell.length_c   1.000
_cell.angle_alpha   90.00
_cell.angle_beta   90.00
_cell.angle_gamma   90.00
#
_symmetry.space_group_name_H-M   'P 1'
#
loop_
_entity.id
_entity.type
_entity.pdbx_description
1 polymer ?
#
loop_
_entity_poly.entity_id
_entity_poly.type
_entity_poly.pdbx_seq_one_letter_code
_entity_poly.pdbx_strand_id
1 'polypeptide(L)'
;MAVRCCAGWTALGPTSPFGGCSFGSTREGDVGCVRWMCMRLHPQRSDVHRPAAHHHFALVSKPLLDSSTHPDTNNNAFPPSLVYEPTSVLDRHLSSSPATAPAPAGASDLPLLSWAGGGGGDAHYQHHHHLPTSDDWDSASWFLSERYDLSPFPDDANHPFLDSPFDVHFDPFAATAADPIPSPAPSFDRSQLDSLIRAAHCVESRDFATAHVILSRLNHHIPSAAVSAFHRALSLFKEALLALLRPSTAESPLSAAELVRHIAAHKAFADLSPVPHFGTFTVTQTLIEALDGGARSIHLIDFDLGLGGQWSSFAQELAARCRASRSSPPAVRITAVVAEESGETALAAENLRDFARSLSISFAVNFVRIGGLGTLALSGIRLAGAGEPTAVVLTPSVFRILGRDAAPESTASLLRFIRRASPRVVLFVDAEGGSAGSAVGPHPAPSLRRTVAAGLEHFAAVLESVEATAAATGAGEEAVRRIERAVVRPLVVGTVGGWAGRPGPWREVFAGAGWSPAPFSESTESQAEWLVLRAPVEGYRVARMDGALVLSWRGRELSSTSAWRC
;
A
#
# COMPACT_ATOMS: atom_id res chain seq x y z
N MET A 1 -9.54 -28.75 23.20
CA MET A 1 -8.63 -29.63 22.44
C MET A 1 -7.46 -28.77 21.97
N ALA A 2 -6.20 -29.15 22.21
CA ALA A 2 -5.07 -28.23 22.06
C ALA A 2 -3.76 -28.95 21.68
N VAL A 3 -2.81 -28.19 21.12
CA VAL A 3 -1.40 -28.52 20.87
C VAL A 3 -1.11 -29.75 19.98
N ARG A 4 -0.68 -29.49 18.73
CA ARG A 4 0.53 -30.08 18.11
C ARG A 4 0.69 -29.64 16.64
N CYS A 5 1.80 -28.99 16.31
CA CYS A 5 2.46 -29.01 14.99
C CYS A 5 3.84 -28.30 15.07
N CYS A 6 4.74 -28.85 15.89
CA CYS A 6 6.18 -28.51 15.95
C CYS A 6 6.91 -29.71 16.56
N ALA A 7 7.59 -30.51 15.73
CA ALA A 7 8.48 -31.60 16.13
C ALA A 7 9.39 -31.98 14.96
N GLY A 8 10.63 -32.38 15.24
CA GLY A 8 11.71 -32.46 14.26
C GLY A 8 12.40 -31.09 14.08
N TRP A 9 13.71 -30.95 14.26
CA TRP A 9 14.77 -31.95 14.45
C TRP A 9 15.43 -31.82 15.84
N THR A 10 15.86 -32.94 16.43
CA THR A 10 16.61 -32.99 17.70
C THR A 10 18.11 -32.93 17.49
N ALA A 11 18.84 -32.26 18.39
CA ALA A 11 20.28 -32.10 18.32
C ALA A 11 21.06 -33.28 18.96
N LEU A 12 22.30 -33.47 18.50
CA LEU A 12 23.36 -34.23 19.15
C LEU A 12 24.68 -33.45 19.10
N GLY A 13 25.57 -33.71 20.06
CA GLY A 13 26.92 -33.17 20.20
C GLY A 13 27.54 -33.70 21.51
N PRO A 14 28.64 -33.13 22.04
CA PRO A 14 29.55 -32.16 21.42
C PRO A 14 31.05 -32.56 21.51
N THR A 15 31.90 -32.00 20.64
CA THR A 15 33.37 -31.95 20.84
C THR A 15 33.94 -30.62 20.34
N SER A 16 35.17 -30.30 20.74
CA SER A 16 35.82 -28.99 20.62
C SER A 16 37.23 -29.12 19.99
N PRO A 17 38.05 -28.04 19.88
CA PRO A 17 37.75 -26.72 19.35
C PRO A 17 38.80 -26.25 18.31
N PHE A 18 38.41 -25.48 17.29
CA PHE A 18 39.33 -24.55 16.62
C PHE A 18 38.57 -23.32 16.07
N GLY A 19 39.26 -22.19 15.97
CA GLY A 19 38.65 -20.88 15.69
C GLY A 19 38.51 -20.56 14.21
N GLY A 20 37.43 -19.86 13.87
CA GLY A 20 37.18 -19.23 12.58
C GLY A 20 35.91 -18.37 12.66
N CYS A 21 35.94 -17.17 12.09
CA CYS A 21 34.78 -16.27 12.13
C CYS A 21 33.69 -16.76 11.16
N SER A 22 32.51 -17.08 11.68
CA SER A 22 31.34 -17.47 10.88
C SER A 22 30.18 -16.49 11.09
N PHE A 23 29.76 -15.83 10.00
CA PHE A 23 28.47 -15.14 9.98
C PHE A 23 27.35 -16.18 9.98
N GLY A 24 26.45 -16.12 10.97
CA GLY A 24 25.33 -17.04 11.07
C GLY A 24 24.22 -16.69 10.07
N SER A 25 23.98 -17.56 9.09
CA SER A 25 22.86 -17.39 8.15
C SER A 25 21.54 -17.83 8.78
N THR A 26 20.57 -16.92 8.84
CA THR A 26 19.22 -17.19 9.35
C THR A 26 18.23 -17.34 8.19
N ARG A 27 17.70 -18.55 8.00
CA ARG A 27 16.67 -18.88 6.98
C ARG A 27 15.25 -18.37 7.33
N GLU A 28 15.11 -17.46 8.30
CA GLU A 28 13.82 -17.10 8.91
C GLU A 28 13.18 -15.80 8.39
N GLY A 29 13.87 -15.05 7.53
CA GLY A 29 13.39 -13.76 7.01
C GLY A 29 12.09 -13.86 6.21
N ASP A 30 12.14 -14.53 5.05
CA ASP A 30 11.04 -14.60 4.09
C ASP A 30 9.73 -15.15 4.70
N VAL A 31 9.85 -16.13 5.61
CA VAL A 31 8.72 -16.86 6.17
C VAL A 31 7.77 -15.94 6.96
N GLY A 32 8.29 -14.89 7.60
CA GLY A 32 7.51 -14.00 8.44
C GLY A 32 6.54 -13.10 7.67
N CYS A 33 7.04 -12.39 6.65
CA CYS A 33 6.20 -11.52 5.82
C CYS A 33 5.16 -12.33 5.03
N VAL A 34 5.57 -13.48 4.46
CA VAL A 34 4.69 -14.43 3.77
C VAL A 34 3.59 -14.97 4.69
N ARG A 35 3.92 -15.34 5.94
CA ARG A 35 2.96 -15.83 6.95
C ARG A 35 2.00 -14.74 7.42
N TRP A 36 2.48 -13.51 7.56
CA TRP A 36 1.69 -12.36 7.98
C TRP A 36 0.62 -11.97 6.92
N MET A 37 0.96 -11.99 5.62
CA MET A 37 -0.01 -11.74 4.53
C MET A 37 -1.19 -12.73 4.51
N CYS A 38 -1.05 -13.92 5.09
CA CYS A 38 -2.08 -14.96 5.12
C CYS A 38 -2.88 -15.01 6.44
N MET A 39 -2.66 -14.11 7.40
CA MET A 39 -2.96 -14.41 8.81
C MET A 39 -4.46 -14.38 9.20
N ARG A 40 -5.35 -13.77 8.41
CA ARG A 40 -6.83 -13.87 8.56
C ARG A 40 -7.58 -13.77 7.24
N LEU A 41 -7.96 -14.90 6.65
CA LEU A 41 -8.98 -14.98 5.57
C LEU A 41 -9.96 -16.14 5.82
N HIS A 42 -10.78 -16.00 6.87
CA HIS A 42 -11.89 -16.91 7.17
C HIS A 42 -13.17 -16.09 7.47
N PRO A 43 -14.31 -16.37 6.81
CA PRO A 43 -15.58 -15.72 7.14
C PRO A 43 -16.11 -16.25 8.48
N GLN A 44 -16.45 -15.34 9.39
CA GLN A 44 -17.19 -15.65 10.61
C GLN A 44 -18.60 -16.14 10.24
N ARG A 45 -18.96 -17.38 10.60
CA ARG A 45 -20.35 -17.83 10.58
C ARG A 45 -21.06 -17.26 11.81
N SER A 46 -22.13 -16.51 11.57
CA SER A 46 -23.02 -16.00 12.63
C SER A 46 -24.02 -17.08 13.04
N ASP A 47 -23.82 -17.70 14.21
CA ASP A 47 -24.83 -18.57 14.81
C ASP A 47 -26.00 -17.73 15.35
N VAL A 48 -27.23 -18.08 14.92
CA VAL A 48 -28.45 -17.34 15.23
C VAL A 48 -29.14 -17.93 16.46
N HIS A 49 -29.42 -17.09 17.45
CA HIS A 49 -30.17 -17.50 18.64
C HIS A 49 -31.59 -18.00 18.33
N ARG A 50 -32.03 -19.02 19.10
CA ARG A 50 -33.43 -19.13 19.56
C ARG A 50 -33.48 -19.41 21.08
N PRO A 51 -34.60 -19.08 21.75
CA PRO A 51 -34.55 -18.66 23.15
C PRO A 51 -35.11 -19.70 24.14
N ALA A 52 -34.82 -19.47 25.42
CA ALA A 52 -35.61 -19.95 26.54
C ALA A 52 -36.02 -18.75 27.41
N ALA A 53 -37.31 -18.63 27.71
CA ALA A 53 -37.83 -17.66 28.67
C ALA A 53 -38.16 -18.39 29.98
N HIS A 54 -38.07 -17.70 31.12
CA HIS A 54 -39.01 -17.85 32.24
C HIS A 54 -38.94 -16.62 33.15
N HIS A 55 -40.08 -16.23 33.72
CA HIS A 55 -40.19 -15.09 34.64
C HIS A 55 -39.74 -15.46 36.06
N HIS A 56 -39.32 -14.46 36.85
CA HIS A 56 -39.95 -14.20 38.15
C HIS A 56 -39.79 -12.72 38.57
N PHE A 57 -40.80 -12.20 39.27
CA PHE A 57 -40.90 -10.82 39.79
C PHE A 57 -40.79 -10.81 41.32
N ALA A 58 -40.17 -9.78 41.92
CA ALA A 58 -40.49 -9.31 43.28
C ALA A 58 -39.89 -7.91 43.58
N LEU A 59 -40.63 -7.10 44.36
CA LEU A 59 -40.24 -5.82 44.99
C LEU A 59 -41.00 -5.72 46.34
N VAL A 60 -40.74 -4.81 47.30
CA VAL A 60 -39.86 -3.62 47.42
C VAL A 60 -39.17 -3.65 48.81
N SER A 61 -38.23 -2.77 49.20
CA SER A 61 -38.50 -1.48 49.89
C SER A 61 -37.21 -0.92 50.55
N LYS A 62 -37.19 0.38 50.86
CA LYS A 62 -36.32 1.08 51.86
C LYS A 62 -37.17 1.33 53.16
N PRO A 63 -36.77 2.06 54.26
CA PRO A 63 -35.64 3.01 54.42
C PRO A 63 -35.03 3.25 55.85
N LEU A 64 -34.16 4.29 55.94
CA LEU A 64 -33.82 5.21 57.08
C LEU A 64 -32.89 4.79 58.27
N LEU A 65 -31.90 5.68 58.54
CA LEU A 65 -31.49 6.31 59.83
C LEU A 65 -30.88 5.47 61.00
N ASP A 66 -29.98 5.97 61.88
CA ASP A 66 -29.11 7.18 61.88
C ASP A 66 -28.00 7.09 62.97
N SER A 67 -26.94 7.92 62.87
CA SER A 67 -26.10 8.45 63.98
C SER A 67 -25.24 7.46 64.82
N SER A 68 -24.31 7.88 65.70
CA SER A 68 -23.24 8.93 65.64
C SER A 68 -22.32 8.78 66.88
N THR A 69 -21.05 9.23 66.82
CA THR A 69 -20.37 10.01 67.90
C THR A 69 -18.95 10.46 67.50
N HIS A 70 -18.52 11.58 68.09
CA HIS A 70 -17.22 12.29 67.91
C HIS A 70 -16.74 12.72 69.33
N PRO A 71 -15.82 13.69 69.61
CA PRO A 71 -15.17 14.75 68.81
C PRO A 71 -13.68 14.40 68.52
N ASP A 72 -12.59 15.18 68.59
CA ASP A 72 -12.18 16.59 68.90
C ASP A 72 -10.75 16.72 68.27
N THR A 73 -10.07 17.82 67.93
CA THR A 73 -10.26 19.29 67.72
C THR A 73 -9.14 19.73 66.71
N ASN A 74 -8.88 20.98 66.27
CA ASN A 74 -9.29 22.33 66.64
C ASN A 74 -9.19 23.34 65.46
N ASN A 75 -9.54 24.59 65.77
CA ASN A 75 -9.38 25.90 65.10
C ASN A 75 -8.05 26.17 64.33
N ASN A 76 -7.95 27.13 63.40
CA ASN A 76 -8.83 28.26 62.97
C ASN A 76 -8.45 28.69 61.51
N ALA A 77 -9.09 29.61 60.76
CA ALA A 77 -10.26 30.50 60.90
C ALA A 77 -10.89 30.76 59.49
N PHE A 78 -11.95 31.58 59.34
CA PHE A 78 -12.68 31.73 58.06
C PHE A 78 -13.34 33.15 57.81
N PRO A 79 -14.20 33.43 56.79
CA PRO A 79 -14.14 34.66 55.96
C PRO A 79 -15.27 35.69 56.27
N PRO A 80 -15.85 36.46 55.28
CA PRO A 80 -16.92 35.93 54.40
C PRO A 80 -16.95 36.50 52.93
N SER A 81 -17.33 35.71 51.91
CA SER A 81 -18.62 35.70 51.13
C SER A 81 -18.83 36.83 50.10
N LEU A 82 -19.67 36.78 49.02
CA LEU A 82 -20.73 35.89 48.48
C LEU A 82 -20.44 35.63 46.97
N VAL A 83 -20.66 34.48 46.30
CA VAL A 83 -21.81 33.54 46.13
C VAL A 83 -22.86 33.97 45.08
N TYR A 84 -22.96 33.24 43.93
CA TYR A 84 -24.11 32.39 43.54
C TYR A 84 -23.92 31.63 42.20
N GLU A 85 -24.62 30.50 42.02
CA GLU A 85 -24.67 29.59 40.84
C GLU A 85 -25.92 28.65 41.04
N PRO A 86 -26.31 27.74 40.12
CA PRO A 86 -26.65 27.81 38.68
C PRO A 86 -28.16 27.50 38.43
N THR A 87 -28.61 27.29 37.19
CA THR A 87 -29.79 26.44 36.87
C THR A 87 -29.80 25.92 35.42
N SER A 88 -30.76 25.05 35.06
CA SER A 88 -30.81 24.23 33.84
C SER A 88 -32.25 24.09 33.28
N VAL A 89 -32.44 23.21 32.26
CA VAL A 89 -33.68 22.51 31.83
C VAL A 89 -34.39 22.98 30.52
N LEU A 90 -34.23 22.12 29.49
CA LEU A 90 -35.15 21.63 28.43
C LEU A 90 -35.98 22.54 27.46
N ASP A 91 -35.85 22.14 26.18
CA ASP A 91 -36.91 21.80 25.18
C ASP A 91 -37.28 22.68 23.97
N ARG A 92 -38.04 22.04 23.05
CA ARG A 92 -38.14 22.30 21.60
C ARG A 92 -39.37 23.09 21.13
N HIS A 93 -39.28 23.49 19.85
CA HIS A 93 -40.36 23.86 18.91
C HIS A 93 -41.13 25.16 19.19
N LEU A 94 -40.96 26.15 18.29
CA LEU A 94 -41.99 26.48 17.28
C LEU A 94 -41.40 27.42 16.20
N SER A 95 -42.20 27.79 15.19
CA SER A 95 -41.77 28.51 13.98
C SER A 95 -42.17 29.99 13.97
N SER A 96 -41.49 30.80 13.16
CA SER A 96 -42.11 31.74 12.20
C SER A 96 -41.07 32.58 11.43
N SER A 97 -41.44 33.01 10.22
CA SER A 97 -40.72 34.01 9.42
C SER A 97 -41.56 35.27 9.28
N PRO A 98 -40.92 36.44 9.09
CA PRO A 98 -41.22 37.29 7.93
C PRO A 98 -39.93 37.77 7.23
N ALA A 99 -39.81 38.09 5.94
CA ALA A 99 -40.68 38.28 4.76
C ALA A 99 -40.58 39.71 4.17
N THR A 100 -39.89 39.84 3.01
CA THR A 100 -39.94 40.99 2.05
C THR A 100 -39.39 42.35 2.55
N ALA A 101 -38.89 43.30 1.73
CA ALA A 101 -38.67 43.45 0.26
C ALA A 101 -37.51 44.50 0.06
N PRO A 102 -37.24 45.10 -1.14
CA PRO A 102 -37.62 44.81 -2.52
C PRO A 102 -36.41 44.77 -3.50
N ALA A 103 -36.67 44.72 -4.81
CA ALA A 103 -35.67 44.91 -5.88
C ALA A 103 -36.21 45.82 -7.02
N PRO A 104 -35.35 46.50 -7.80
CA PRO A 104 -35.74 47.20 -9.04
C PRO A 104 -35.71 46.28 -10.27
N ALA A 105 -36.29 46.74 -11.39
CA ALA A 105 -36.67 45.89 -12.53
C ALA A 105 -35.89 46.15 -13.84
N GLY A 106 -36.00 45.19 -14.77
CA GLY A 106 -35.59 45.30 -16.18
C GLY A 106 -36.16 44.15 -17.01
N ALA A 107 -37.01 44.46 -17.99
CA ALA A 107 -37.51 43.53 -19.01
C ALA A 107 -36.57 43.58 -20.25
N SER A 108 -36.64 42.72 -21.28
CA SER A 108 -37.68 41.76 -21.69
C SER A 108 -37.03 40.46 -22.26
N ASP A 109 -37.63 39.54 -23.02
CA ASP A 109 -38.96 39.46 -23.66
C ASP A 109 -39.41 38.00 -23.94
N LEU A 110 -40.55 37.84 -24.63
CA LEU A 110 -41.19 36.59 -25.07
C LEU A 110 -41.58 36.70 -26.57
N PRO A 111 -41.80 35.60 -27.33
CA PRO A 111 -42.91 34.67 -27.08
C PRO A 111 -42.68 33.18 -27.34
N LEU A 112 -43.60 32.38 -26.80
CA LEU A 112 -43.78 30.96 -27.07
C LEU A 112 -45.04 30.78 -27.93
N LEU A 113 -45.01 29.88 -28.92
CA LEU A 113 -46.18 29.53 -29.74
C LEU A 113 -46.58 28.06 -29.56
N SER A 114 -47.88 27.83 -29.61
CA SER A 114 -48.54 26.53 -29.45
C SER A 114 -49.08 26.03 -30.78
N TRP A 115 -49.08 24.71 -30.96
CA TRP A 115 -50.06 24.03 -31.83
C TRP A 115 -50.37 22.64 -31.24
N ALA A 116 -51.51 22.06 -31.62
CA ALA A 116 -52.02 20.85 -30.97
C ALA A 116 -52.76 19.90 -31.93
N GLY A 117 -52.55 18.60 -31.72
CA GLY A 117 -53.54 17.54 -31.93
C GLY A 117 -53.60 16.86 -33.32
N GLY A 118 -53.82 15.54 -33.31
CA GLY A 118 -54.58 14.85 -34.36
C GLY A 118 -54.01 13.53 -34.92
N GLY A 119 -54.40 12.39 -34.33
CA GLY A 119 -54.30 11.04 -34.93
C GLY A 119 -52.90 10.37 -34.91
N GLY A 120 -52.77 9.04 -34.95
CA GLY A 120 -53.81 7.99 -34.88
C GLY A 120 -53.48 6.77 -35.74
N GLY A 121 -53.23 5.61 -35.13
CA GLY A 121 -52.99 4.34 -35.84
C GLY A 121 -52.29 3.29 -34.96
N ASP A 122 -52.84 2.07 -34.90
CA ASP A 122 -52.41 1.00 -34.00
C ASP A 122 -51.25 0.14 -34.52
N ALA A 123 -50.41 -0.33 -33.59
CA ALA A 123 -49.64 -1.56 -33.72
C ALA A 123 -49.29 -2.15 -32.33
N HIS A 124 -50.16 -3.01 -31.81
CA HIS A 124 -49.85 -3.79 -30.59
C HIS A 124 -48.83 -4.89 -30.91
N TYR A 125 -47.80 -5.06 -30.06
CA TYR A 125 -47.41 -6.37 -29.50
C TYR A 125 -46.60 -6.17 -28.21
N GLN A 126 -46.79 -7.07 -27.24
CA GLN A 126 -46.15 -7.04 -25.93
C GLN A 126 -44.88 -7.91 -25.93
N HIS A 127 -43.78 -7.47 -25.31
CA HIS A 127 -42.76 -8.41 -24.80
C HIS A 127 -42.16 -7.95 -23.47
N HIS A 128 -42.48 -8.74 -22.45
CA HIS A 128 -41.93 -8.89 -21.10
C HIS A 128 -40.63 -8.14 -20.72
N HIS A 129 -40.68 -7.42 -19.60
CA HIS A 129 -39.49 -7.15 -18.78
C HIS A 129 -38.99 -8.46 -18.17
N HIS A 130 -37.85 -8.96 -18.65
CA HIS A 130 -37.13 -10.06 -18.00
C HIS A 130 -36.09 -9.50 -17.02
N LEU A 131 -36.29 -9.79 -15.73
CA LEU A 131 -35.21 -9.79 -14.75
C LEU A 131 -34.29 -10.99 -15.04
N PRO A 132 -32.96 -10.81 -15.13
CA PRO A 132 -32.04 -11.93 -14.97
C PRO A 132 -32.21 -12.52 -13.56
N THR A 133 -32.47 -13.82 -13.48
CA THR A 133 -32.69 -14.53 -12.22
C THR A 133 -31.37 -14.79 -11.49
N SER A 134 -31.47 -15.07 -10.19
CA SER A 134 -30.39 -15.74 -9.44
C SER A 134 -29.99 -17.02 -10.15
N ASP A 135 -28.69 -17.17 -10.46
CA ASP A 135 -27.89 -18.41 -10.43
C ASP A 135 -26.45 -18.11 -10.87
N ASP A 136 -25.62 -17.57 -9.96
CA ASP A 136 -24.20 -17.25 -10.23
C ASP A 136 -23.34 -17.25 -8.94
N TRP A 137 -23.37 -18.37 -8.19
CA TRP A 137 -22.69 -18.49 -6.87
C TRP A 137 -21.63 -19.59 -6.75
N ASP A 138 -21.52 -20.52 -7.71
CA ASP A 138 -20.65 -21.71 -7.58
C ASP A 138 -19.23 -21.59 -8.17
N SER A 139 -18.88 -20.48 -8.83
CA SER A 139 -17.54 -20.26 -9.41
C SER A 139 -16.42 -19.96 -8.40
N ALA A 140 -16.71 -19.94 -7.09
CA ALA A 140 -15.72 -19.76 -6.02
C ALA A 140 -15.17 -21.09 -5.45
N SER A 141 -15.69 -22.24 -5.88
CA SER A 141 -15.43 -23.57 -5.30
C SER A 141 -14.06 -24.16 -5.64
N TRP A 142 -13.49 -23.85 -6.81
CA TRP A 142 -12.26 -24.47 -7.31
C TRP A 142 -10.98 -24.04 -6.57
N PHE A 143 -10.96 -22.86 -5.94
CA PHE A 143 -9.81 -22.30 -5.23
C PHE A 143 -9.35 -23.08 -3.98
N LEU A 144 -10.02 -24.17 -3.62
CA LEU A 144 -9.71 -24.99 -2.44
C LEU A 144 -9.40 -26.47 -2.78
N SER A 145 -9.35 -26.84 -4.07
CA SER A 145 -9.29 -28.24 -4.52
C SER A 145 -7.91 -28.73 -5.00
N GLU A 146 -6.81 -28.14 -4.52
CA GLU A 146 -5.46 -28.71 -4.63
C GLU A 146 -4.91 -29.04 -3.24
N ARG A 147 -5.29 -30.23 -2.74
CA ARG A 147 -4.58 -30.92 -1.66
C ARG A 147 -4.08 -32.26 -2.18
N TYR A 148 -2.83 -32.55 -1.83
CA TYR A 148 -2.12 -33.80 -2.08
C TYR A 148 -3.00 -35.05 -1.99
N ASP A 149 -3.06 -35.81 -3.07
CA ASP A 149 -3.57 -37.18 -3.07
C ASP A 149 -2.54 -38.08 -2.37
N LEU A 150 -2.90 -38.60 -1.20
CA LEU A 150 -2.12 -39.54 -0.41
C LEU A 150 -2.96 -40.81 -0.21
N SER A 151 -2.98 -41.64 -1.24
CA SER A 151 -3.49 -43.01 -1.20
C SER A 151 -2.36 -44.02 -0.82
N PRO A 152 -2.67 -45.11 -0.10
CA PRO A 152 -1.65 -45.89 0.61
C PRO A 152 -1.01 -47.00 -0.23
N PHE A 153 0.25 -47.33 0.09
CA PHE A 153 0.91 -48.56 -0.32
C PHE A 153 0.27 -49.79 0.33
N PRO A 154 0.16 -50.91 -0.41
CA PRO A 154 0.30 -52.26 0.13
C PRO A 154 1.74 -52.79 -0.08
N ASP A 155 2.20 -53.66 0.81
CA ASP A 155 3.37 -54.54 0.62
C ASP A 155 3.10 -55.53 -0.56
N ASP A 156 4.05 -56.25 -1.17
CA ASP A 156 5.19 -56.95 -0.56
C ASP A 156 6.27 -57.36 -1.62
N ALA A 157 7.30 -58.10 -1.20
CA ALA A 157 8.54 -58.41 -1.91
C ALA A 157 8.44 -59.08 -3.31
N ASN A 158 9.34 -58.67 -4.22
CA ASN A 158 10.43 -59.54 -4.74
C ASN A 158 11.39 -58.82 -5.74
N HIS A 159 12.69 -59.09 -5.59
CA HIS A 159 13.73 -58.96 -6.66
C HIS A 159 13.85 -60.33 -7.40
N PRO A 160 14.62 -60.54 -8.52
CA PRO A 160 15.77 -59.74 -9.00
C PRO A 160 16.04 -59.65 -10.54
N PHE A 161 17.14 -58.95 -10.88
CA PHE A 161 18.16 -59.26 -11.92
C PHE A 161 18.00 -58.97 -13.44
N LEU A 162 19.10 -58.37 -13.97
CA LEU A 162 19.78 -58.51 -15.29
C LEU A 162 19.46 -57.62 -16.52
N ASP A 163 20.57 -57.09 -17.06
CA ASP A 163 21.01 -56.92 -18.45
C ASP A 163 20.31 -56.04 -19.53
N SER A 164 20.85 -54.81 -19.66
CA SER A 164 21.62 -54.37 -20.85
C SER A 164 20.84 -54.07 -22.18
N PRO A 165 21.47 -53.75 -23.35
CA PRO A 165 21.27 -52.41 -23.94
C PRO A 165 20.88 -52.35 -25.44
N PHE A 166 20.70 -51.11 -25.94
CA PHE A 166 20.30 -50.72 -27.32
C PHE A 166 18.80 -51.02 -27.61
N ASP A 167 18.07 -50.24 -28.42
CA ASP A 167 18.46 -49.66 -29.72
C ASP A 167 17.81 -48.30 -30.02
N VAL A 168 18.33 -47.56 -31.01
CA VAL A 168 17.74 -46.28 -31.49
C VAL A 168 17.44 -46.38 -32.98
N HIS A 169 16.16 -46.54 -33.33
CA HIS A 169 15.72 -46.50 -34.72
C HIS A 169 15.56 -45.05 -35.22
N PHE A 170 16.13 -44.77 -36.40
CA PHE A 170 16.11 -43.47 -37.06
C PHE A 170 15.36 -43.61 -38.39
N ASP A 171 14.18 -43.01 -38.51
CA ASP A 171 13.29 -43.19 -39.67
C ASP A 171 13.49 -42.06 -40.71
N PRO A 172 14.04 -42.33 -41.90
CA PRO A 172 14.59 -41.28 -42.77
C PRO A 172 13.58 -40.60 -43.72
N PHE A 173 12.27 -40.84 -43.58
CA PHE A 173 11.23 -40.32 -44.50
C PHE A 173 10.01 -39.65 -43.83
N ALA A 174 10.26 -38.76 -42.85
CA ALA A 174 9.27 -37.76 -42.43
C ALA A 174 9.45 -36.45 -43.23
N ALA A 175 8.44 -36.06 -44.03
CA ALA A 175 8.54 -34.90 -44.91
C ALA A 175 8.46 -33.56 -44.15
N THR A 176 9.13 -32.54 -44.68
CA THR A 176 9.20 -31.19 -44.08
C THR A 176 7.84 -30.50 -44.03
N ALA A 177 7.25 -30.42 -42.83
CA ALA A 177 6.39 -29.30 -42.48
C ALA A 177 7.29 -28.08 -42.23
N ALA A 178 7.01 -26.95 -42.87
CA ALA A 178 7.77 -25.73 -42.62
C ALA A 178 7.29 -25.07 -41.32
N ASP A 179 8.21 -24.80 -40.39
CA ASP A 179 7.90 -24.03 -39.20
C ASP A 179 7.32 -22.65 -39.58
N PRO A 180 6.25 -22.18 -38.91
CA PRO A 180 5.76 -20.83 -39.11
C PRO A 180 6.82 -19.84 -38.65
N ILE A 181 7.36 -19.07 -39.59
CA ILE A 181 8.37 -18.03 -39.33
C ILE A 181 7.85 -17.15 -38.17
N PRO A 182 8.58 -17.03 -37.05
CA PRO A 182 8.13 -16.21 -35.93
C PRO A 182 8.05 -14.76 -36.40
N SER A 183 6.84 -14.20 -36.38
CA SER A 183 6.59 -12.79 -36.68
C SER A 183 7.56 -11.92 -35.88
N PRO A 184 8.24 -10.93 -36.51
CA PRO A 184 9.14 -10.06 -35.77
C PRO A 184 8.37 -9.39 -34.64
N ALA A 185 8.96 -9.39 -33.43
CA ALA A 185 8.37 -8.76 -32.27
C ALA A 185 7.99 -7.30 -32.62
N PRO A 186 6.79 -6.82 -32.23
CA PRO A 186 6.25 -5.56 -32.73
C PRO A 186 7.25 -4.44 -32.47
N SER A 187 7.76 -3.86 -33.56
CA SER A 187 8.82 -2.86 -33.52
C SER A 187 8.36 -1.66 -32.69
N PHE A 188 9.28 -1.12 -31.89
CA PHE A 188 9.01 0.00 -31.00
C PHE A 188 8.55 1.22 -31.81
N ASP A 189 7.23 1.44 -31.88
CA ASP A 189 6.66 2.58 -32.57
C ASP A 189 6.77 3.83 -31.69
N ARG A 190 7.83 4.59 -31.94
CA ARG A 190 8.09 5.89 -31.31
C ARG A 190 6.93 6.86 -31.49
N SER A 191 6.09 6.71 -32.53
CA SER A 191 4.91 7.56 -32.74
C SER A 191 3.87 7.42 -31.62
N GLN A 192 3.77 6.26 -30.97
CA GLN A 192 2.87 6.04 -29.83
C GLN A 192 3.36 6.78 -28.59
N LEU A 193 4.67 6.71 -28.33
CA LEU A 193 5.33 7.45 -27.26
C LEU A 193 5.20 8.96 -27.45
N ASP A 194 5.54 9.46 -28.64
CA ASP A 194 5.45 10.88 -28.98
C ASP A 194 4.00 11.38 -28.90
N SER A 195 3.02 10.56 -29.30
CA SER A 195 1.59 10.86 -29.15
C SER A 195 1.17 10.92 -27.68
N LEU A 196 1.62 9.99 -26.84
CA LEU A 196 1.31 10.00 -25.40
C LEU A 196 1.92 11.22 -24.70
N ILE A 197 3.16 11.58 -25.03
CA ILE A 197 3.83 12.79 -24.52
C ILE A 197 3.14 14.07 -25.01
N ARG A 198 2.59 14.08 -26.24
CA ARG A 198 1.76 15.18 -26.75
C ARG A 198 0.41 15.28 -26.02
N ALA A 199 -0.25 14.16 -25.73
CA ALA A 199 -1.47 14.17 -24.92
C ALA A 199 -1.20 14.71 -23.51
N ALA A 200 -0.10 14.28 -22.87
CA ALA A 200 0.36 14.81 -21.59
C ALA A 200 0.58 16.34 -21.65
N HIS A 201 1.20 16.86 -22.72
CA HIS A 201 1.37 18.30 -22.93
C HIS A 201 0.04 19.05 -23.09
N CYS A 202 -0.93 18.48 -23.80
CA CYS A 202 -2.25 19.08 -23.95
C CYS A 202 -3.00 19.15 -22.61
N VAL A 203 -2.95 18.09 -21.79
CA VAL A 203 -3.52 18.10 -20.42
C VAL A 203 -2.83 19.14 -19.52
N GLU A 204 -1.49 19.21 -19.56
CA GLU A 204 -0.67 20.21 -18.84
C GLU A 204 -1.04 21.65 -19.25
N SER A 205 -1.37 21.85 -20.52
CA SER A 205 -1.75 23.15 -21.10
C SER A 205 -3.26 23.44 -21.06
N ARG A 206 -4.06 22.56 -20.42
CA ARG A 206 -5.54 22.59 -20.36
C ARG A 206 -6.27 22.48 -21.71
N ASP A 207 -5.59 22.05 -22.77
CA ASP A 207 -6.21 21.64 -24.04
C ASP A 207 -6.76 20.21 -23.91
N PHE A 208 -7.85 20.09 -23.15
CA PHE A 208 -8.51 18.82 -22.89
C PHE A 208 -9.16 18.22 -24.14
N ALA A 209 -9.52 19.05 -25.13
CA ALA A 209 -10.11 18.61 -26.39
C ALA A 209 -9.08 17.86 -27.27
N THR A 210 -7.91 18.46 -27.52
CA THR A 210 -6.85 17.80 -28.28
C THR A 210 -6.29 16.60 -27.51
N ALA A 211 -6.16 16.70 -26.18
CA ALA A 211 -5.78 15.56 -25.34
C ALA A 211 -6.73 14.36 -25.54
N HIS A 212 -8.05 14.59 -25.48
CA HIS A 212 -9.04 13.54 -25.68
C HIS A 212 -8.97 12.92 -27.08
N VAL A 213 -8.77 13.72 -28.13
CA VAL A 213 -8.63 13.23 -29.51
C VAL A 213 -7.37 12.37 -29.68
N ILE A 214 -6.23 12.76 -29.10
CA ILE A 214 -4.99 11.98 -29.17
C ILE A 214 -5.13 10.66 -28.40
N LEU A 215 -5.65 10.70 -27.17
CA LEU A 215 -5.84 9.51 -26.34
C LEU A 215 -6.88 8.54 -26.93
N SER A 216 -7.92 9.06 -27.59
CA SER A 216 -8.89 8.25 -28.33
C SER A 216 -8.24 7.55 -29.53
N ARG A 217 -7.41 8.26 -30.31
CA ARG A 217 -6.67 7.66 -31.44
C ARG A 217 -5.69 6.58 -30.97
N LEU A 218 -5.02 6.76 -29.83
CA LEU A 218 -4.12 5.76 -29.25
C LEU A 218 -4.81 4.42 -28.96
N ASN A 219 -6.12 4.38 -28.69
CA ASN A 219 -6.86 3.11 -28.53
C ASN A 219 -6.87 2.23 -29.79
N HIS A 220 -6.63 2.79 -30.98
CA HIS A 220 -6.55 2.02 -32.24
C HIS A 220 -5.13 1.60 -32.62
N HIS A 221 -4.10 2.12 -31.93
CA HIS A 221 -2.68 1.89 -32.27
C HIS A 221 -1.97 1.02 -31.22
N ILE A 222 -2.40 1.07 -29.95
CA ILE A 222 -1.91 0.18 -28.89
C ILE A 222 -2.58 -1.20 -29.07
N PRO A 223 -1.82 -2.31 -29.12
CA PRO A 223 -2.40 -3.65 -29.20
C PRO A 223 -3.34 -3.96 -28.03
N SER A 224 -4.56 -4.41 -28.32
CA SER A 224 -5.58 -4.75 -27.31
C SER A 224 -5.06 -5.81 -26.32
N ALA A 225 -4.44 -6.88 -26.85
CA ALA A 225 -3.54 -7.72 -26.07
C ALA A 225 -2.16 -7.04 -26.00
N ALA A 226 -1.90 -6.27 -24.95
CA ALA A 226 -0.62 -5.58 -24.78
C ALA A 226 0.54 -6.58 -24.61
N VAL A 227 1.32 -6.75 -25.69
CA VAL A 227 2.25 -7.88 -25.92
C VAL A 227 3.53 -7.78 -25.07
N SER A 228 3.91 -6.60 -24.60
CA SER A 228 5.12 -6.39 -23.80
C SER A 228 4.91 -5.40 -22.67
N ALA A 229 5.72 -5.51 -21.60
CA ALA A 229 5.81 -4.56 -20.49
C ALA A 229 5.70 -3.07 -20.90
N PHE A 230 6.37 -2.65 -21.97
CA PHE A 230 6.31 -1.28 -22.47
C PHE A 230 4.90 -0.89 -22.96
N HIS A 231 4.26 -1.72 -23.81
CA HIS A 231 2.90 -1.45 -24.29
C HIS A 231 1.86 -1.51 -23.16
N ARG A 232 2.08 -2.38 -22.15
CA ARG A 232 1.25 -2.46 -20.94
C ARG A 232 1.33 -1.14 -20.16
N ALA A 233 2.55 -0.69 -19.81
CA ALA A 233 2.76 0.60 -19.16
C ALA A 233 2.20 1.77 -19.98
N LEU A 234 2.36 1.76 -21.31
CA LEU A 234 1.81 2.80 -22.21
C LEU A 234 0.27 2.86 -22.12
N SER A 235 -0.43 1.71 -22.08
CA SER A 235 -1.89 1.72 -21.85
C SER A 235 -2.26 2.23 -20.47
N LEU A 236 -1.52 1.86 -19.41
CA LEU A 236 -1.75 2.38 -18.05
C LEU A 236 -1.61 3.91 -18.00
N PHE A 237 -0.57 4.49 -18.62
CA PHE A 237 -0.41 5.95 -18.69
C PHE A 237 -1.49 6.62 -19.53
N LYS A 238 -1.90 6.03 -20.66
CA LYS A 238 -3.07 6.51 -21.43
C LYS A 238 -4.35 6.50 -20.60
N GLU A 239 -4.61 5.42 -19.87
CA GLU A 239 -5.80 5.28 -19.02
C GLU A 239 -5.80 6.29 -17.87
N ALA A 240 -4.64 6.54 -17.25
CA ALA A 240 -4.48 7.56 -16.22
C ALA A 240 -4.63 9.00 -16.77
N LEU A 241 -4.10 9.29 -17.97
CA LEU A 241 -4.35 10.58 -18.65
C LEU A 241 -5.82 10.76 -19.04
N LEU A 242 -6.51 9.69 -19.45
CA LEU A 242 -7.96 9.70 -19.68
C LEU A 242 -8.76 9.90 -18.38
N ALA A 243 -8.26 9.42 -17.23
CA ALA A 243 -8.87 9.67 -15.94
C ALA A 243 -8.79 11.16 -15.53
N LEU A 244 -7.67 11.84 -15.82
CA LEU A 244 -7.53 13.30 -15.62
C LEU A 244 -8.51 14.14 -16.44
N LEU A 245 -9.09 13.61 -17.52
CA LEU A 245 -10.07 14.29 -18.36
C LEU A 245 -11.52 14.10 -17.90
N ARG A 246 -11.78 13.25 -16.90
CA ARG A 246 -13.12 12.97 -16.39
C ARG A 246 -13.40 13.78 -15.13
N PRO A 247 -14.67 14.12 -14.83
CA PRO A 247 -15.04 14.64 -13.51
C PRO A 247 -14.59 13.66 -12.42
N SER A 248 -14.04 14.18 -11.32
CA SER A 248 -13.60 13.35 -10.20
C SER A 248 -14.81 12.74 -9.50
N THR A 249 -15.10 11.48 -9.82
CA THR A 249 -15.94 10.62 -8.99
C THR A 249 -15.16 10.22 -7.75
N ALA A 250 -15.76 10.33 -6.57
CA ALA A 250 -15.17 9.76 -5.35
C ALA A 250 -14.95 8.25 -5.55
N GLU A 251 -13.77 7.75 -5.19
CA GLU A 251 -13.48 6.32 -5.29
C GLU A 251 -14.30 5.56 -4.25
N SER A 252 -15.03 4.54 -4.70
CA SER A 252 -15.76 3.64 -3.81
C SER A 252 -14.77 2.88 -2.91
N PRO A 253 -15.06 2.69 -1.61
CA PRO A 253 -14.26 1.82 -0.76
C PRO A 253 -14.15 0.41 -1.36
N LEU A 254 -12.95 -0.17 -1.33
CA LEU A 254 -12.72 -1.53 -1.84
C LEU A 254 -13.67 -2.53 -1.15
N SER A 255 -14.37 -3.33 -1.94
CA SER A 255 -15.12 -4.48 -1.41
C SER A 255 -14.16 -5.52 -0.82
N ALA A 256 -14.66 -6.39 0.06
CA ALA A 256 -13.84 -7.45 0.65
C ALA A 256 -13.17 -8.35 -0.42
N ALA A 257 -13.85 -8.61 -1.54
CA ALA A 257 -13.31 -9.38 -2.66
C ALA A 257 -12.22 -8.63 -3.44
N GLU A 258 -12.21 -7.30 -3.42
CA GLU A 258 -11.16 -6.47 -4.02
C GLU A 258 -9.95 -6.36 -3.09
N LEU A 259 -10.17 -6.20 -1.79
CA LEU A 259 -9.11 -6.23 -0.77
C LEU A 259 -8.36 -7.57 -0.77
N VAL A 260 -9.06 -8.71 -0.89
CA VAL A 260 -8.42 -10.03 -1.06
C VAL A 260 -7.57 -10.09 -2.33
N ARG A 261 -8.10 -9.60 -3.47
CA ARG A 261 -7.34 -9.54 -4.74
C ARG A 261 -6.12 -8.62 -4.65
N HIS A 262 -6.22 -7.51 -3.91
CA HIS A 262 -5.15 -6.54 -3.69
C HIS A 262 -4.04 -7.11 -2.80
N ILE A 263 -4.38 -7.82 -1.72
CA ILE A 263 -3.43 -8.56 -0.87
C ILE A 263 -2.71 -9.64 -1.69
N ALA A 264 -3.45 -10.43 -2.48
CA ALA A 264 -2.88 -11.46 -3.35
C ALA A 264 -1.95 -10.89 -4.44
N ALA A 265 -2.22 -9.67 -4.92
CA ALA A 265 -1.35 -8.96 -5.86
C ALA A 265 -0.05 -8.49 -5.22
N HIS A 266 -0.11 -7.91 -4.03
CA HIS A 266 1.07 -7.48 -3.27
C HIS A 266 1.94 -8.67 -2.87
N LYS A 267 1.32 -9.79 -2.49
CA LYS A 267 2.02 -11.06 -2.28
C LYS A 267 2.75 -11.52 -3.55
N ALA A 268 2.05 -11.62 -4.67
CA ALA A 268 2.65 -12.03 -5.94
C ALA A 268 3.79 -11.07 -6.38
N PHE A 269 3.69 -9.77 -6.12
CA PHE A 269 4.75 -8.82 -6.43
C PHE A 269 5.98 -9.01 -5.55
N ALA A 270 5.81 -9.30 -4.26
CA ALA A 270 6.91 -9.63 -3.36
C ALA A 270 7.56 -10.99 -3.70
N ASP A 271 6.76 -11.97 -4.13
CA ASP A 271 7.23 -13.30 -4.54
C ASP A 271 7.96 -13.25 -5.93
N LEU A 272 7.61 -12.30 -6.81
CA LEU A 272 8.15 -12.19 -8.19
C LEU A 272 9.10 -11.00 -8.43
N SER A 273 9.34 -10.14 -7.45
CA SER A 273 10.26 -9.00 -7.57
C SER A 273 10.97 -8.68 -6.26
N PRO A 274 12.27 -8.34 -6.28
CA PRO A 274 12.96 -7.83 -5.10
C PRO A 274 12.51 -6.42 -4.71
N VAL A 275 11.72 -5.70 -5.52
CA VAL A 275 11.36 -4.28 -5.26
C VAL A 275 10.70 -4.04 -3.88
N PRO A 276 9.65 -4.78 -3.45
CA PRO A 276 9.05 -4.57 -2.13
C PRO A 276 10.01 -4.91 -0.98
N HIS A 277 10.79 -5.97 -1.16
CA HIS A 277 11.76 -6.43 -0.17
C HIS A 277 12.95 -5.48 -0.03
N PHE A 278 13.41 -4.86 -1.12
CA PHE A 278 14.55 -3.93 -1.14
C PHE A 278 14.27 -2.70 -0.28
N GLY A 279 13.13 -2.03 -0.49
CA GLY A 279 12.70 -0.91 0.35
C GLY A 279 12.50 -1.36 1.80
N THR A 280 11.73 -2.44 2.02
CA THR A 280 11.41 -2.96 3.35
C THR A 280 12.65 -3.30 4.18
N PHE A 281 13.63 -4.00 3.60
CA PHE A 281 14.84 -4.43 4.30
C PHE A 281 15.80 -3.25 4.53
N THR A 282 16.02 -2.39 3.53
CA THR A 282 16.84 -1.18 3.66
C THR A 282 16.30 -0.24 4.75
N VAL A 283 14.97 -0.03 4.78
CA VAL A 283 14.29 0.72 5.85
C VAL A 283 14.45 0.01 7.19
N THR A 284 14.16 -1.29 7.27
CA THR A 284 14.22 -2.06 8.52
C THR A 284 15.61 -2.02 9.15
N GLN A 285 16.68 -2.35 8.41
CA GLN A 285 18.05 -2.33 8.92
C GLN A 285 18.42 -0.93 9.44
N THR A 286 18.16 0.11 8.64
CA THR A 286 18.50 1.50 9.00
C THR A 286 17.72 1.99 10.22
N LEU A 287 16.43 1.63 10.34
CA LEU A 287 15.62 1.96 11.51
C LEU A 287 16.14 1.27 12.77
N ILE A 288 16.48 -0.03 12.70
CA ILE A 288 16.97 -0.79 13.85
C ILE A 288 18.31 -0.22 14.33
N GLU A 289 19.22 0.12 13.42
CA GLU A 289 20.50 0.78 13.75
C GLU A 289 20.30 2.20 14.32
N ALA A 290 19.41 3.01 13.74
CA ALA A 290 19.18 4.39 14.17
C ALA A 290 18.40 4.48 15.50
N LEU A 291 17.58 3.49 15.86
CA LEU A 291 16.68 3.52 17.01
C LEU A 291 17.19 2.75 18.23
N ASP A 292 18.34 2.07 18.13
CA ASP A 292 18.99 1.36 19.24
C ASP A 292 19.46 2.31 20.39
N GLY A 293 19.84 1.73 21.53
CA GLY A 293 20.26 2.47 22.74
C GLY A 293 19.30 2.29 23.92
N GLY A 294 18.58 1.17 23.99
CA GLY A 294 17.84 0.75 25.21
C GLY A 294 16.63 1.61 25.59
N ALA A 295 16.05 2.36 24.64
CA ALA A 295 14.81 3.10 24.87
C ALA A 295 13.66 2.16 25.24
N ARG A 296 12.70 2.63 26.06
CA ARG A 296 11.52 1.83 26.45
C ARG A 296 10.41 1.85 25.40
N SER A 297 10.41 2.84 24.52
CA SER A 297 9.41 3.03 23.47
C SER A 297 9.99 3.72 22.24
N ILE A 298 9.44 3.45 21.07
CA ILE A 298 9.83 4.00 19.77
C ILE A 298 8.60 4.67 19.11
N HIS A 299 8.77 5.88 18.58
CA HIS A 299 7.77 6.54 17.74
C HIS A 299 8.16 6.43 16.26
N LEU A 300 7.26 5.88 15.46
CA LEU A 300 7.36 5.84 14.00
C LEU A 300 6.28 6.77 13.43
N ILE A 301 6.66 7.69 12.55
CA ILE A 301 5.72 8.49 11.76
C ILE A 301 5.79 8.00 10.33
N ASP A 302 4.64 7.65 9.78
CA ASP A 302 4.52 6.98 8.50
C ASP A 302 3.43 7.65 7.67
N PHE A 303 3.65 7.75 6.36
CA PHE A 303 2.72 8.35 5.40
C PHE A 303 2.24 7.33 4.35
N ASP A 304 2.65 6.06 4.47
CA ASP A 304 2.32 5.01 3.51
C ASP A 304 2.23 3.62 4.18
N LEU A 305 1.31 3.50 5.16
CA LEU A 305 1.10 2.27 5.92
C LEU A 305 0.78 1.08 5.00
N GLY A 306 0.02 1.33 3.93
CA GLY A 306 -0.54 0.34 3.02
C GLY A 306 -1.14 -0.85 3.77
N LEU A 307 -0.82 -2.05 3.30
CA LEU A 307 -1.17 -3.30 3.97
C LEU A 307 -0.43 -3.52 5.30
N GLY A 308 0.70 -2.85 5.57
CA GLY A 308 1.48 -2.96 6.82
C GLY A 308 2.75 -3.84 6.76
N GLY A 309 3.13 -4.38 5.60
CA GLY A 309 4.22 -5.37 5.47
C GLY A 309 5.59 -4.88 5.97
N GLN A 310 5.94 -3.61 5.74
CA GLN A 310 7.17 -3.01 6.26
C GLN A 310 7.27 -3.11 7.80
N TRP A 311 6.13 -2.96 8.48
CA TRP A 311 6.07 -2.87 9.93
C TRP A 311 6.00 -4.23 10.61
N SER A 312 5.54 -5.29 9.92
CA SER A 312 5.71 -6.66 10.40
C SER A 312 7.16 -7.12 10.26
N SER A 313 7.85 -6.80 9.16
CA SER A 313 9.31 -7.03 9.03
C SER A 313 10.11 -6.30 10.12
N PHE A 314 9.85 -5.01 10.36
CA PHE A 314 10.50 -4.26 11.43
C PHE A 314 10.25 -4.87 12.82
N ALA A 315 9.00 -5.26 13.14
CA ALA A 315 8.67 -5.89 14.41
C ALA A 315 9.37 -7.26 14.59
N GLN A 316 9.49 -8.05 13.51
CA GLN A 316 10.19 -9.33 13.54
C GLN A 316 11.69 -9.16 13.83
N GLU A 317 12.37 -8.26 13.12
CA GLU A 317 13.80 -7.99 13.30
C GLU A 317 14.10 -7.39 14.68
N LEU A 318 13.28 -6.44 15.13
CA LEU A 318 13.36 -5.88 16.49
C LEU A 318 13.26 -6.98 17.56
N ALA A 319 12.29 -7.88 17.42
CA ALA A 319 12.13 -9.01 18.34
C ALA A 319 13.28 -10.02 18.24
N ALA A 320 13.87 -10.22 17.06
CA ALA A 320 15.03 -11.08 16.87
C ALA A 320 16.28 -10.52 17.58
N ARG A 321 16.60 -9.23 17.38
CA ARG A 321 17.74 -8.58 18.06
C ARG A 321 17.56 -8.55 19.57
N CYS A 322 16.38 -8.24 20.07
CA CYS A 322 16.12 -8.26 21.52
C CYS A 322 16.27 -9.67 22.13
N ARG A 323 15.90 -10.74 21.42
CA ARG A 323 16.18 -12.12 21.87
C ARG A 323 17.68 -12.42 21.89
N ALA A 324 18.42 -12.00 20.86
CA ALA A 324 19.87 -12.20 20.77
C ALA A 324 20.64 -11.44 21.87
N SER A 325 20.27 -10.18 22.15
CA SER A 325 20.85 -9.36 23.22
C SER A 325 20.31 -9.68 24.62
N ARG A 326 19.29 -10.54 24.72
CA ARG A 326 18.53 -10.86 25.95
C ARG A 326 17.84 -9.64 26.59
N SER A 327 17.46 -8.64 25.80
CA SER A 327 16.67 -7.48 26.24
C SER A 327 15.17 -7.69 26.04
N SER A 328 14.34 -6.95 26.80
CA SER A 328 12.92 -6.80 26.47
C SER A 328 12.75 -5.92 25.23
N PRO A 329 11.89 -6.27 24.26
CA PRO A 329 11.55 -5.36 23.16
C PRO A 329 10.91 -4.06 23.66
N PRO A 330 11.19 -2.91 23.03
CA PRO A 330 10.52 -1.65 23.34
C PRO A 330 9.06 -1.68 22.86
N ALA A 331 8.22 -0.81 23.44
CA ALA A 331 6.91 -0.53 22.89
C ALA A 331 7.03 0.25 21.56
N VAL A 332 6.25 -0.09 20.55
CA VAL A 332 6.29 0.56 19.22
C VAL A 332 4.97 1.27 18.95
N ARG A 333 5.04 2.56 18.62
CA ARG A 333 3.88 3.38 18.27
C ARG A 333 4.05 3.94 16.86
N ILE A 334 3.22 3.47 15.92
CA ILE A 334 3.09 4.06 14.59
C ILE A 334 2.04 5.18 14.64
N THR A 335 2.36 6.31 14.03
CA THR A 335 1.39 7.34 13.62
C THR A 335 1.26 7.29 12.11
N ALA A 336 0.18 6.68 11.64
CA ALA A 336 -0.11 6.51 10.22
C ALA A 336 -0.89 7.73 9.72
N VAL A 337 -0.24 8.54 8.89
CA VAL A 337 -0.81 9.74 8.29
C VAL A 337 -1.44 9.35 6.96
N VAL A 338 -2.76 9.51 6.86
CA VAL A 338 -3.57 9.02 5.72
C VAL A 338 -4.44 10.15 5.17
N ALA A 339 -4.90 10.02 3.91
CA ALA A 339 -5.91 10.94 3.38
C ALA A 339 -7.24 10.77 4.12
N GLU A 340 -7.76 9.53 4.12
CA GLU A 340 -8.89 9.04 4.92
C GLU A 340 -8.56 7.62 5.42
N GLU A 341 -9.29 7.13 6.43
CA GLU A 341 -9.12 5.77 6.95
C GLU A 341 -9.94 4.78 6.12
N SER A 342 -9.29 3.74 5.59
CA SER A 342 -9.90 2.70 4.76
C SER A 342 -9.97 1.35 5.47
N GLY A 343 -10.86 0.45 5.01
CA GLY A 343 -10.94 -0.92 5.51
C GLY A 343 -9.64 -1.71 5.34
N GLU A 344 -8.81 -1.37 4.35
CA GLU A 344 -7.45 -1.90 4.19
C GLU A 344 -6.56 -1.45 5.35
N THR A 345 -6.47 -0.14 5.62
CA THR A 345 -5.63 0.40 6.69
C THR A 345 -6.07 -0.07 8.09
N ALA A 346 -7.38 -0.20 8.32
CA ALA A 346 -7.92 -0.75 9.56
C ALA A 346 -7.54 -2.23 9.76
N LEU A 347 -7.61 -3.05 8.70
CA LEU A 347 -7.17 -4.45 8.71
C LEU A 347 -5.65 -4.56 8.91
N ALA A 348 -4.86 -3.72 8.25
CA ALA A 348 -3.41 -3.62 8.44
C ALA A 348 -3.07 -3.34 9.92
N ALA A 349 -3.76 -2.37 10.53
CA ALA A 349 -3.58 -2.01 11.93
C ALA A 349 -4.00 -3.13 12.91
N GLU A 350 -5.04 -3.93 12.63
CA GLU A 350 -5.36 -5.12 13.43
C GLU A 350 -4.29 -6.22 13.28
N ASN A 351 -3.97 -6.61 12.05
CA ASN A 351 -2.99 -7.66 11.77
C ASN A 351 -1.60 -7.33 12.35
N LEU A 352 -1.17 -6.06 12.31
CA LEU A 352 0.08 -5.61 12.95
C LEU A 352 0.04 -5.73 14.48
N ARG A 353 -1.06 -5.30 15.13
CA ARG A 353 -1.21 -5.42 16.59
C ARG A 353 -1.20 -6.87 17.05
N ASP A 354 -1.83 -7.77 16.30
CA ASP A 354 -1.86 -9.20 16.62
C ASP A 354 -0.52 -9.88 16.37
N PHE A 355 0.13 -9.60 15.24
CA PHE A 355 1.46 -10.14 14.91
C PHE A 355 2.52 -9.68 15.91
N ALA A 356 2.58 -8.39 16.22
CA ALA A 356 3.52 -7.86 17.20
C ALA A 356 3.28 -8.41 18.62
N ARG A 357 2.02 -8.64 19.02
CA ARG A 357 1.69 -9.32 20.28
C ARG A 357 2.22 -10.75 20.34
N SER A 358 2.23 -11.48 19.21
CA SER A 358 2.83 -12.82 19.11
C SER A 358 4.36 -12.81 19.25
N LEU A 359 4.99 -11.65 19.02
CA LEU A 359 6.42 -11.41 19.22
C LEU A 359 6.78 -10.85 20.61
N SER A 360 5.78 -10.66 21.49
CA SER A 360 5.89 -9.95 22.78
C SER A 360 6.26 -8.47 22.66
N ILE A 361 5.93 -7.82 21.54
CA ILE A 361 6.04 -6.36 21.37
C ILE A 361 4.69 -5.71 21.72
N SER A 362 4.72 -4.68 22.58
CA SER A 362 3.58 -3.78 22.77
C SER A 362 3.50 -2.84 21.57
N PHE A 363 2.40 -2.88 20.82
CA PHE A 363 2.31 -2.24 19.50
C PHE A 363 1.00 -1.43 19.36
N ALA A 364 1.13 -0.18 18.90
CA ALA A 364 0.01 0.72 18.66
C ALA A 364 0.10 1.35 17.26
N VAL A 365 -1.04 1.50 16.60
CA VAL A 365 -1.19 2.23 15.33
C VAL A 365 -2.26 3.28 15.54
N ASN A 366 -1.89 4.55 15.36
CA ASN A 366 -2.79 5.69 15.52
C ASN A 366 -2.94 6.39 14.15
N PHE A 367 -4.17 6.50 13.64
CA PHE A 367 -4.43 7.22 12.40
C PHE A 367 -4.50 8.73 12.62
N VAL A 368 -3.90 9.49 11.71
CA VAL A 368 -4.08 10.94 11.60
C VAL A 368 -4.52 11.24 10.17
N ARG A 369 -5.80 11.59 10.03
CA ARG A 369 -6.42 11.89 8.73
C ARG A 369 -6.11 13.33 8.35
N ILE A 370 -5.51 13.51 7.17
CA ILE A 370 -5.20 14.82 6.60
C ILE A 370 -6.48 15.47 6.07
N GLY A 371 -7.27 14.74 5.26
CA GLY A 371 -8.57 15.15 4.75
C GLY A 371 -8.66 16.63 4.32
N GLY A 372 -9.77 17.27 4.68
CA GLY A 372 -9.99 18.71 4.45
C GLY A 372 -9.19 19.66 5.37
N LEU A 373 -8.36 19.15 6.29
CA LEU A 373 -7.50 19.96 7.16
C LEU A 373 -6.10 20.20 6.56
N GLY A 374 -5.69 19.42 5.55
CA GLY A 374 -4.37 19.53 4.95
C GLY A 374 -3.25 19.43 5.99
N THR A 375 -2.17 20.20 5.82
CA THR A 375 -1.04 20.21 6.76
C THR A 375 -1.38 20.68 8.18
N LEU A 376 -2.57 21.25 8.44
CA LEU A 376 -2.99 21.59 9.81
C LEU A 376 -3.18 20.33 10.67
N ALA A 377 -3.59 19.20 10.08
CA ALA A 377 -3.73 17.93 10.80
C ALA A 377 -2.39 17.43 11.40
N LEU A 378 -1.25 17.78 10.78
CA LEU A 378 0.08 17.47 11.32
C LEU A 378 0.34 18.15 12.68
N SER A 379 -0.37 19.22 13.01
CA SER A 379 -0.28 19.85 14.34
C SER A 379 -0.90 19.00 15.46
N GLY A 380 -1.86 18.12 15.12
CA GLY A 380 -2.49 17.18 16.06
C GLY A 380 -1.66 15.93 16.35
N ILE A 381 -0.57 15.67 15.61
CA ILE A 381 0.32 14.54 15.87
C ILE A 381 1.02 14.77 17.21
N ARG A 382 0.77 13.87 18.17
CA ARG A 382 1.56 13.77 19.41
C ARG A 382 2.97 13.33 19.07
N LEU A 383 3.86 14.31 19.04
CA LEU A 383 5.31 14.13 18.98
C LEU A 383 5.82 13.39 20.22
N ALA A 384 6.94 12.71 20.07
CA ALA A 384 7.52 11.87 21.10
C ALA A 384 8.01 12.64 22.33
N GLY A 385 8.02 11.96 23.47
CA GLY A 385 8.60 12.47 24.71
C GLY A 385 10.14 12.40 24.73
N ALA A 386 10.77 13.11 25.67
CA ALA A 386 12.20 12.97 25.92
C ALA A 386 12.54 11.51 26.29
N GLY A 387 13.35 10.84 25.47
CA GLY A 387 13.71 9.42 25.62
C GLY A 387 12.91 8.42 24.76
N GLU A 388 11.92 8.87 23.99
CA GLU A 388 11.22 8.09 22.96
C GLU A 388 11.83 8.45 21.58
N PRO A 389 12.83 7.70 21.06
CA PRO A 389 13.42 8.01 19.76
C PRO A 389 12.37 7.91 18.64
N THR A 390 12.38 8.94 17.79
CA THR A 390 11.48 9.06 16.64
C THR A 390 12.20 8.77 15.33
N ALA A 391 11.53 8.11 14.39
CA ALA A 391 11.92 8.09 12.98
C ALA A 391 10.70 8.43 12.09
N VAL A 392 10.98 8.91 10.89
CA VAL A 392 9.94 9.20 9.87
C VAL A 392 10.25 8.41 8.61
N VAL A 393 9.25 7.75 8.04
CA VAL A 393 9.34 7.13 6.70
C VAL A 393 8.43 7.90 5.74
N LEU A 394 8.96 8.20 4.55
CA LEU A 394 8.33 8.96 3.49
C LEU A 394 8.40 8.18 2.18
N THR A 395 7.34 8.28 1.38
CA THR A 395 7.27 7.85 -0.02
C THR A 395 6.70 9.02 -0.85
N PRO A 396 6.71 8.95 -2.19
CA PRO A 396 5.97 9.91 -3.02
C PRO A 396 4.46 10.03 -2.72
N SER A 397 3.85 9.09 -1.98
CA SER A 397 2.44 9.16 -1.54
C SER A 397 2.12 10.40 -0.70
N VAL A 398 3.04 10.90 0.13
CA VAL A 398 2.73 12.04 1.02
C VAL A 398 2.32 13.30 0.26
N PHE A 399 2.81 13.50 -0.97
CA PHE A 399 2.48 14.67 -1.80
C PHE A 399 1.14 14.53 -2.52
N ARG A 400 0.60 13.31 -2.63
CA ARG A 400 -0.82 13.10 -2.95
C ARG A 400 -1.70 13.44 -1.75
N ILE A 401 -1.32 12.96 -0.57
CA ILE A 401 -2.07 13.11 0.68
C ILE A 401 -2.15 14.60 1.12
N LEU A 402 -1.07 15.38 0.96
CA LEU A 402 -1.00 16.79 1.37
C LEU A 402 -1.59 17.81 0.37
N GLY A 403 -2.23 17.33 -0.70
CA GLY A 403 -3.03 18.16 -1.63
C GLY A 403 -2.23 18.84 -2.74
N ARG A 404 -2.93 19.09 -3.86
CA ARG A 404 -2.36 19.52 -5.14
C ARG A 404 -2.13 21.04 -5.24
N ASP A 405 -3.02 21.83 -4.67
CA ASP A 405 -3.11 23.28 -4.97
C ASP A 405 -2.24 24.17 -4.06
N ALA A 406 -1.66 23.61 -2.99
CA ALA A 406 -0.79 24.31 -2.04
C ALA A 406 0.66 23.75 -2.01
N ALA A 407 1.06 22.98 -3.02
CA ALA A 407 2.26 22.14 -3.04
C ALA A 407 3.54 22.70 -2.37
N PRO A 408 4.02 23.94 -2.66
CA PRO A 408 5.22 24.47 -1.99
C PRO A 408 5.00 24.78 -0.51
N GLU A 409 3.83 25.28 -0.10
CA GLU A 409 3.51 25.57 1.30
C GLU A 409 3.22 24.29 2.09
N SER A 410 2.49 23.33 1.49
CA SER A 410 2.30 21.98 2.04
C SER A 410 3.64 21.29 2.27
N THR A 411 4.54 21.33 1.29
CA THR A 411 5.90 20.74 1.39
C THR A 411 6.71 21.44 2.48
N ALA A 412 6.79 22.77 2.49
CA ALA A 412 7.50 23.51 3.53
C ALA A 412 6.91 23.27 4.94
N SER A 413 5.60 23.04 5.05
CA SER A 413 4.93 22.74 6.32
C SER A 413 5.16 21.31 6.79
N LEU A 414 5.22 20.32 5.88
CA LEU A 414 5.70 18.97 6.17
C LEU A 414 7.15 18.98 6.69
N LEU A 415 8.04 19.69 6.01
CA LEU A 415 9.46 19.74 6.38
C LEU A 415 9.66 20.45 7.74
N ARG A 416 8.92 21.53 8.00
CA ARG A 416 8.85 22.18 9.33
C ARG A 416 8.29 21.25 10.40
N PHE A 417 7.24 20.47 10.11
CA PHE A 417 6.69 19.47 11.02
C PHE A 417 7.71 18.37 11.36
N ILE A 418 8.37 17.79 10.37
CA ILE A 418 9.37 16.72 10.54
C ILE A 418 10.59 17.25 11.32
N ARG A 419 11.07 18.46 11.03
CA ARG A 419 12.13 19.10 11.82
C ARG A 419 11.72 19.25 13.29
N ARG A 420 10.48 19.65 13.57
CA ARG A 420 9.92 19.78 14.93
C ARG A 420 9.75 18.41 15.62
N ALA A 421 9.55 17.33 14.88
CA ALA A 421 9.52 15.97 15.41
C ALA A 421 10.90 15.45 15.88
N SER A 422 11.99 16.15 15.53
CA SER A 422 13.37 15.82 15.92
C SER A 422 13.76 14.33 15.71
N PRO A 423 13.46 13.72 14.55
CA PRO A 423 13.73 12.31 14.33
C PRO A 423 15.23 12.01 14.28
N ARG A 424 15.63 10.83 14.75
CA ARG A 424 17.01 10.33 14.61
C ARG A 424 17.39 10.03 13.17
N VAL A 425 16.40 9.63 12.36
CA VAL A 425 16.53 9.41 10.92
C VAL A 425 15.19 9.71 10.23
N VAL A 426 15.27 10.33 9.05
CA VAL A 426 14.18 10.36 8.07
C VAL A 426 14.59 9.47 6.90
N LEU A 427 13.72 8.56 6.50
CA LEU A 427 13.91 7.69 5.34
C LEU A 427 12.97 8.11 4.22
N PHE A 428 13.49 8.22 3.01
CA PHE A 428 12.70 8.45 1.80
C PHE A 428 12.91 7.30 0.82
N VAL A 429 11.81 6.61 0.48
CA VAL A 429 11.75 5.48 -0.45
C VAL A 429 10.99 5.91 -1.71
N ASP A 430 11.67 5.98 -2.84
CA ASP A 430 11.03 6.12 -4.15
C ASP A 430 10.89 4.75 -4.82
N ALA A 431 9.70 4.46 -5.34
CA ALA A 431 9.39 3.30 -6.17
C ALA A 431 8.36 3.70 -7.26
N GLU A 432 8.39 4.97 -7.68
CA GLU A 432 7.49 5.56 -8.67
C GLU A 432 8.25 6.31 -9.78
N GLY A 433 9.55 6.06 -9.92
CA GLY A 433 10.41 6.67 -10.92
C GLY A 433 10.61 8.18 -10.72
N GLY A 434 10.62 8.66 -9.46
CA GLY A 434 10.73 10.07 -9.10
C GLY A 434 12.07 10.76 -9.38
N SER A 435 12.80 10.34 -10.40
CA SER A 435 13.98 11.00 -10.97
C SER A 435 15.06 11.36 -9.93
N ALA A 436 15.70 10.33 -9.37
CA ALA A 436 16.88 10.52 -8.53
C ALA A 436 18.12 11.03 -9.31
N GLY A 437 18.08 10.97 -10.64
CA GLY A 437 19.20 11.30 -11.54
C GLY A 437 19.10 12.67 -12.23
N SER A 438 20.03 13.56 -11.86
CA SER A 438 20.49 14.74 -12.62
C SER A 438 19.45 15.71 -13.18
N ALA A 439 19.12 16.74 -12.39
CA ALA A 439 18.52 17.98 -12.86
C ALA A 439 19.35 19.20 -12.41
N VAL A 440 20.66 19.20 -12.70
CA VAL A 440 21.56 20.32 -12.37
C VAL A 440 21.11 21.60 -13.10
N GLY A 441 20.33 22.43 -12.40
CA GLY A 441 19.72 23.64 -12.93
C GLY A 441 18.67 24.21 -11.96
N PRO A 442 18.08 25.39 -12.25
CA PRO A 442 16.98 25.93 -11.46
C PRO A 442 15.77 24.99 -11.56
N HIS A 443 15.16 24.63 -10.41
CA HIS A 443 14.12 23.60 -10.33
C HIS A 443 13.04 23.77 -11.43
N PRO A 444 12.99 22.88 -12.44
CA PRO A 444 12.08 23.06 -13.56
C PRO A 444 10.67 22.69 -13.11
N ALA A 445 9.73 23.65 -13.23
CA ALA A 445 8.33 23.54 -12.81
C ALA A 445 7.70 22.16 -13.13
N PRO A 446 6.79 21.64 -12.28
CA PRO A 446 6.19 20.32 -12.49
C PRO A 446 5.57 20.22 -13.89
N SER A 447 5.87 19.15 -14.60
CA SER A 447 5.49 18.96 -16.00
C SER A 447 5.07 17.52 -16.24
N LEU A 448 3.78 17.35 -16.54
CA LEU A 448 3.16 16.06 -16.81
C LEU A 448 3.86 15.33 -17.95
N ARG A 449 4.40 16.03 -18.95
CA ARG A 449 5.24 15.44 -20.00
C ARG A 449 6.44 14.68 -19.45
N ARG A 450 7.18 15.28 -18.50
CA ARG A 450 8.36 14.65 -17.86
C ARG A 450 7.93 13.48 -16.96
N THR A 451 6.86 13.67 -16.19
CA THR A 451 6.27 12.62 -15.33
C THR A 451 5.85 11.39 -16.15
N VAL A 452 5.20 11.59 -17.31
CA VAL A 452 4.77 10.51 -18.20
C VAL A 452 5.95 9.83 -18.88
N ALA A 453 6.96 10.56 -19.35
CA ALA A 453 8.12 9.97 -20.00
C ALA A 453 8.96 9.11 -19.02
N ALA A 454 9.41 9.67 -17.90
CA ALA A 454 10.22 8.96 -16.92
C ALA A 454 9.44 7.82 -16.24
N GLY A 455 8.17 8.07 -15.90
CA GLY A 455 7.29 7.05 -15.31
C GLY A 455 7.04 5.87 -16.25
N LEU A 456 6.90 6.11 -17.56
CA LEU A 456 6.71 5.04 -18.55
C LEU A 456 7.95 4.15 -18.67
N GLU A 457 9.15 4.72 -18.73
CA GLU A 457 10.42 3.96 -18.75
C GLU A 457 10.60 3.13 -17.47
N HIS A 458 10.28 3.72 -16.32
CA HIS A 458 10.33 3.08 -15.01
C HIS A 458 9.33 1.93 -14.85
N PHE A 459 8.02 2.17 -15.06
CA PHE A 459 7.01 1.11 -14.89
C PHE A 459 7.09 0.03 -15.99
N ALA A 460 7.62 0.35 -17.17
CA ALA A 460 8.02 -0.67 -18.15
C ALA A 460 9.17 -1.55 -17.62
N ALA A 461 10.17 -0.98 -16.93
CA ALA A 461 11.23 -1.77 -16.31
C ALA A 461 10.72 -2.65 -15.15
N VAL A 462 9.80 -2.14 -14.32
CA VAL A 462 9.14 -2.91 -13.26
C VAL A 462 8.39 -4.11 -13.84
N LEU A 463 7.52 -3.88 -14.84
CA LEU A 463 6.76 -4.95 -15.50
C LEU A 463 7.67 -5.95 -16.21
N GLU A 464 8.72 -5.50 -16.90
CA GLU A 464 9.69 -6.39 -17.58
C GLU A 464 10.46 -7.27 -16.57
N SER A 465 10.80 -6.73 -15.39
CA SER A 465 11.48 -7.50 -14.35
C SER A 465 10.58 -8.57 -13.71
N VAL A 466 9.28 -8.28 -13.55
CA VAL A 466 8.26 -9.23 -13.09
C VAL A 466 7.96 -10.28 -14.16
N GLU A 467 7.86 -9.89 -15.43
CA GLU A 467 7.68 -10.79 -16.58
C GLU A 467 8.86 -11.78 -16.70
N ALA A 468 10.10 -11.30 -16.55
CA ALA A 468 11.29 -12.15 -16.54
C ALA A 468 11.28 -13.14 -15.36
N THR A 469 11.01 -12.70 -14.13
CA THR A 469 10.91 -13.60 -12.98
C THR A 469 9.81 -14.65 -13.19
N ALA A 470 8.60 -14.24 -13.61
CA ALA A 470 7.45 -15.13 -13.77
C ALA A 470 7.67 -16.21 -14.84
N ALA A 471 8.41 -15.89 -15.90
CA ALA A 471 8.82 -16.86 -16.91
C ALA A 471 9.83 -17.88 -16.35
N ALA A 472 10.79 -17.44 -15.53
CA ALA A 472 11.81 -18.32 -14.93
C ALA A 472 11.26 -19.21 -13.79
N THR A 473 10.25 -18.75 -13.05
CA THR A 473 9.64 -19.50 -11.93
C THR A 473 8.38 -20.28 -12.33
N GLY A 474 7.88 -20.13 -13.55
CA GLY A 474 6.65 -20.78 -14.03
C GLY A 474 5.36 -20.21 -13.44
N ALA A 475 5.39 -19.01 -12.84
CA ALA A 475 4.24 -18.42 -12.13
C ALA A 475 3.05 -17.99 -13.02
N GLY A 476 3.21 -18.01 -14.35
CA GLY A 476 2.14 -17.78 -15.33
C GLY A 476 1.77 -16.31 -15.55
N GLU A 477 1.16 -16.00 -16.70
CA GLU A 477 0.84 -14.61 -17.07
C GLU A 477 -0.15 -13.94 -16.10
N GLU A 478 -1.14 -14.67 -15.58
CA GLU A 478 -2.14 -14.11 -14.68
C GLU A 478 -1.55 -13.65 -13.31
N ALA A 479 -0.39 -14.18 -12.89
CA ALA A 479 0.34 -13.59 -11.77
C ALA A 479 0.84 -12.16 -12.12
N VAL A 480 1.43 -12.00 -13.30
CA VAL A 480 1.85 -10.70 -13.84
C VAL A 480 0.65 -9.76 -14.01
N ARG A 481 -0.45 -10.22 -14.61
CA ARG A 481 -1.67 -9.41 -14.81
C ARG A 481 -2.33 -8.99 -13.51
N ARG A 482 -2.18 -9.76 -12.44
CA ARG A 482 -2.66 -9.38 -11.10
C ARG A 482 -1.84 -8.24 -10.52
N ILE A 483 -0.51 -8.31 -10.64
CA ILE A 483 0.42 -7.25 -10.24
C ILE A 483 0.20 -5.98 -11.07
N GLU A 484 0.06 -6.11 -12.39
CA GLU A 484 -0.25 -5.02 -13.32
C GLU A 484 -1.52 -4.27 -12.90
N ARG A 485 -2.62 -5.00 -12.62
CA ARG A 485 -3.93 -4.42 -12.30
C ARG A 485 -4.03 -3.82 -10.90
N ALA A 486 -3.39 -4.40 -9.89
CA ALA A 486 -3.64 -4.06 -8.48
C ALA A 486 -2.43 -3.49 -7.72
N VAL A 487 -1.24 -3.44 -8.33
CA VAL A 487 -0.04 -2.76 -7.79
C VAL A 487 0.41 -1.65 -8.74
N VAL A 488 0.76 -1.99 -9.99
CA VAL A 488 1.37 -1.04 -10.93
C VAL A 488 0.38 0.03 -11.40
N ARG A 489 -0.85 -0.37 -11.75
CA ARG A 489 -1.93 0.55 -12.17
C ARG A 489 -2.23 1.64 -11.12
N PRO A 490 -2.46 1.35 -9.83
CA PRO A 490 -2.57 2.38 -8.78
C PRO A 490 -1.38 3.34 -8.71
N LEU A 491 -0.13 2.84 -8.80
CA LEU A 491 1.06 3.69 -8.76
C LEU A 491 1.18 4.60 -10.00
N VAL A 492 0.82 4.12 -11.19
CA VAL A 492 0.75 4.93 -12.42
C VAL A 492 -0.33 6.01 -12.30
N VAL A 493 -1.52 5.65 -11.80
CA VAL A 493 -2.62 6.61 -11.58
C VAL A 493 -2.24 7.65 -10.52
N GLY A 494 -1.61 7.26 -9.42
CA GLY A 494 -1.10 8.17 -8.40
C GLY A 494 0.03 9.08 -8.90
N THR A 495 0.90 8.57 -9.77
CA THR A 495 1.98 9.33 -10.41
C THR A 495 1.44 10.38 -11.38
N VAL A 496 0.50 10.00 -12.23
CA VAL A 496 -0.17 10.90 -13.20
C VAL A 496 -1.14 11.85 -12.51
N GLY A 497 -1.80 11.45 -11.42
CA GLY A 497 -2.70 12.30 -10.64
C GLY A 497 -1.96 13.38 -9.85
N GLY A 498 -0.88 13.00 -9.16
CA GLY A 498 -0.08 13.87 -8.31
C GLY A 498 0.91 14.79 -9.04
N TRP A 499 0.96 14.79 -10.38
CA TRP A 499 2.03 15.43 -11.16
C TRP A 499 2.33 16.89 -10.80
N ALA A 500 1.30 17.70 -10.53
CA ALA A 500 1.43 19.11 -10.18
C ALA A 500 1.75 19.34 -8.69
N GLY A 501 1.49 18.33 -7.83
CA GLY A 501 1.82 18.34 -6.41
C GLY A 501 3.25 17.88 -6.11
N ARG A 502 3.95 17.27 -7.08
CA ARG A 502 5.38 16.95 -6.95
C ARG A 502 6.21 18.24 -7.08
N PRO A 503 7.00 18.64 -6.05
CA PRO A 503 8.03 19.67 -6.17
C PRO A 503 9.24 19.16 -6.98
N GLY A 504 10.33 19.93 -6.96
CA GLY A 504 11.60 19.54 -7.58
C GLY A 504 12.29 18.32 -6.93
N PRO A 505 13.50 17.96 -7.41
CA PRO A 505 14.23 16.78 -6.96
C PRO A 505 14.35 16.68 -5.43
N TRP A 506 13.92 15.54 -4.86
CA TRP A 506 13.77 15.37 -3.41
C TRP A 506 15.03 15.68 -2.60
N ARG A 507 16.18 15.31 -3.15
CA ARG A 507 17.50 15.56 -2.56
C ARG A 507 17.75 17.06 -2.34
N GLU A 508 17.34 17.89 -3.30
CA GLU A 508 17.48 19.35 -3.26
C GLU A 508 16.45 19.97 -2.33
N VAL A 509 15.22 19.44 -2.32
CA VAL A 509 14.14 19.87 -1.40
C VAL A 509 14.53 19.62 0.06
N PHE A 510 15.11 18.46 0.38
CA PHE A 510 15.58 18.12 1.72
C PHE A 510 16.83 18.93 2.10
N ALA A 511 17.83 19.04 1.22
CA ALA A 511 19.01 19.88 1.44
C ALA A 511 18.65 21.36 1.64
N GLY A 512 17.69 21.89 0.87
CA GLY A 512 17.16 23.26 1.01
C GLY A 512 16.41 23.50 2.32
N ALA A 513 15.88 22.45 2.96
CA ALA A 513 15.34 22.48 4.33
C ALA A 513 16.41 22.32 5.43
N GLY A 514 17.69 22.29 5.03
CA GLY A 514 18.85 22.13 5.92
C GLY A 514 19.11 20.69 6.35
N TRP A 515 18.50 19.69 5.71
CA TRP A 515 18.73 18.29 6.04
C TRP A 515 20.03 17.78 5.41
N SER A 516 20.74 16.90 6.12
CA SER A 516 21.96 16.25 5.64
C SER A 516 21.70 14.78 5.29
N PRO A 517 22.28 14.26 4.19
CA PRO A 517 22.26 12.82 3.92
C PRO A 517 22.94 12.02 5.03
N ALA A 518 22.33 10.93 5.45
CA ALA A 518 22.93 9.93 6.33
C ALA A 518 23.44 8.74 5.50
N PRO A 519 24.69 8.29 5.68
CA PRO A 519 25.17 7.10 5.00
C PRO A 519 24.51 5.84 5.57
N PHE A 520 24.25 4.88 4.68
CA PHE A 520 23.91 3.51 5.08
C PHE A 520 25.14 2.76 5.61
N SER A 521 24.89 1.75 6.45
CA SER A 521 25.91 0.83 6.97
C SER A 521 26.24 -0.27 5.97
N GLU A 522 27.45 -0.82 6.04
CA GLU A 522 27.87 -2.01 5.26
C GLU A 522 26.90 -3.19 5.41
N SER A 523 26.26 -3.34 6.57
CA SER A 523 25.21 -4.34 6.82
C SER A 523 23.94 -4.08 6.00
N THR A 524 23.55 -2.81 5.84
CA THR A 524 22.41 -2.40 5.00
C THR A 524 22.71 -2.62 3.52
N GLU A 525 23.91 -2.22 3.07
CA GLU A 525 24.34 -2.41 1.67
C GLU A 525 24.43 -3.92 1.34
N SER A 526 25.09 -4.70 2.21
CA SER A 526 25.18 -6.17 2.07
C SER A 526 23.81 -6.86 2.04
N GLN A 527 22.85 -6.45 2.87
CA GLN A 527 21.52 -7.06 2.89
C GLN A 527 20.76 -6.81 1.59
N ALA A 528 20.91 -5.62 1.00
CA ALA A 528 20.33 -5.29 -0.30
C ALA A 528 21.00 -6.08 -1.45
N GLU A 529 22.33 -6.24 -1.43
CA GLU A 529 23.05 -7.10 -2.38
C GLU A 529 22.63 -8.57 -2.27
N TRP A 530 22.54 -9.12 -1.05
CA TRP A 530 22.09 -10.49 -0.82
C TRP A 530 20.66 -10.77 -1.30
N LEU A 531 19.77 -9.79 -1.23
CA LEU A 531 18.42 -9.89 -1.81
C LEU A 531 18.48 -10.06 -3.33
N VAL A 532 19.35 -9.32 -4.02
CA VAL A 532 19.52 -9.42 -5.48
C VAL A 532 20.23 -10.72 -5.88
N LEU A 533 21.22 -11.18 -5.11
CA LEU A 533 21.89 -12.48 -5.32
C LEU A 533 20.95 -13.69 -5.17
N ARG A 534 19.77 -13.50 -4.56
CA ARG A 534 18.73 -14.53 -4.44
C ARG A 534 17.63 -14.46 -5.51
N ALA A 535 17.67 -13.49 -6.42
CA ALA A 535 16.69 -13.40 -7.50
C ALA A 535 16.89 -14.57 -8.50
N PRO A 536 15.81 -15.19 -9.02
CA PRO A 536 15.90 -16.33 -9.94
C PRO A 536 16.29 -15.93 -11.38
N VAL A 537 16.56 -14.64 -11.63
CA VAL A 537 16.90 -14.09 -12.96
C VAL A 537 18.00 -13.05 -12.88
N GLU A 538 18.92 -13.08 -13.84
CA GLU A 538 19.91 -12.03 -14.03
C GLU A 538 19.28 -10.73 -14.55
N GLY A 539 19.82 -9.60 -14.08
CA GLY A 539 19.44 -8.26 -14.54
C GLY A 539 19.20 -7.27 -13.41
N TYR A 540 18.87 -7.77 -12.21
CA TYR A 540 18.81 -6.94 -11.01
C TYR A 540 20.23 -6.54 -10.55
N ARG A 541 20.39 -5.30 -10.07
CA ARG A 541 21.62 -4.80 -9.42
C ARG A 541 21.28 -3.78 -8.33
N VAL A 542 22.02 -3.83 -7.23
CA VAL A 542 22.08 -2.73 -6.24
C VAL A 542 23.32 -1.87 -6.53
N ALA A 543 23.20 -0.56 -6.32
CA ALA A 543 24.32 0.37 -6.35
C ALA A 543 24.09 1.53 -5.35
N ARG A 544 25.18 2.10 -4.83
CA ARG A 544 25.14 3.34 -4.04
C ARG A 544 25.26 4.54 -4.98
N MET A 545 24.26 5.43 -5.02
CA MET A 545 24.23 6.61 -5.89
C MET A 545 23.80 7.84 -5.09
N ASP A 546 24.66 8.86 -5.06
CA ASP A 546 24.45 10.14 -4.35
C ASP A 546 23.97 9.99 -2.90
N GLY A 547 24.48 8.97 -2.18
CA GLY A 547 24.08 8.67 -0.80
C GLY A 547 22.72 7.98 -0.63
N ALA A 548 22.08 7.55 -1.72
CA ALA A 548 20.99 6.57 -1.72
C ALA A 548 21.54 5.17 -2.06
N LEU A 549 20.82 4.13 -1.64
CA LEU A 549 20.90 2.81 -2.27
C LEU A 549 19.85 2.74 -3.38
N VAL A 550 20.21 2.16 -4.52
CA VAL A 550 19.38 2.10 -5.73
C VAL A 550 19.31 0.66 -6.23
N LEU A 551 18.10 0.12 -6.32
CA LEU A 551 17.80 -1.12 -7.03
C LEU A 551 17.48 -0.80 -8.49
N SER A 552 18.09 -1.54 -9.42
CA SER A 552 17.90 -1.37 -10.86
C SER A 552 17.66 -2.70 -11.58
N TRP A 553 16.98 -2.64 -12.72
CA TRP A 553 16.80 -3.74 -13.67
C TRP A 553 17.39 -3.36 -15.02
N ARG A 554 18.43 -4.10 -15.43
CA ARG A 554 19.17 -3.88 -16.68
C ARG A 554 19.62 -2.43 -16.86
N GLY A 555 20.00 -1.78 -15.75
CA GLY A 555 20.46 -0.38 -15.71
C GLY A 555 19.37 0.70 -15.54
N ARG A 556 18.09 0.35 -15.51
CA ARG A 556 16.98 1.29 -15.19
C ARG A 556 16.62 1.20 -13.72
N GLU A 557 16.41 2.33 -13.04
CA GLU A 557 16.02 2.39 -11.63
C GLU A 557 14.61 1.81 -11.39
N LEU A 558 14.50 0.88 -10.44
CA LEU A 558 13.24 0.30 -9.95
C LEU A 558 12.84 0.84 -8.58
N SER A 559 13.81 1.22 -7.75
CA SER A 559 13.56 1.90 -6.47
C SER A 559 14.87 2.51 -5.95
N SER A 560 14.78 3.64 -5.27
CA SER A 560 15.87 4.18 -4.46
C SER A 560 15.41 4.46 -3.03
N THR A 561 16.30 4.21 -2.06
CA THR A 561 16.08 4.52 -0.65
C THR A 561 17.21 5.40 -0.15
N SER A 562 16.87 6.50 0.53
CA SER A 562 17.82 7.47 1.07
C SER A 562 17.50 7.82 2.54
N ALA A 563 18.55 8.00 3.35
CA ALA A 563 18.44 8.35 4.75
C ALA A 563 18.93 9.79 4.98
N TRP A 564 18.32 10.50 5.94
CA TRP A 564 18.53 11.92 6.20
C TRP A 564 18.48 12.25 7.70
N ARG A 565 19.14 13.35 8.09
CA ARG A 565 19.07 13.98 9.42
C ARG A 565 18.68 15.45 9.29
N CYS A 566 17.79 15.92 10.16
CA CYS A 566 17.19 17.26 10.14
C CYS A 566 18.07 18.35 10.77
#